data_AF-A0A0M3JJ49-F1
#
_entry.id   AF-A0A0M3JJ49-F1
#
_cell.length_a   1.000
_cell.length_b   1.000
_cell.length_c   1.000
_cell.angle_alpha   90.00
_cell.angle_beta   90.00
_cell.angle_gamma   90.00
#
_symmetry.space_group_name_H-M   'P 1'
#
loop_
_entity.id
_entity.type
_entity.pdbx_description
1 polymer ?
#
loop_
_entity_poly.entity_id
_entity_poly.type
_entity_poly.pdbx_seq_one_letter_code
_entity_poly.pdbx_strand_id
1 'polypeptide(L)'
;MLNIQNKNSSYFVDWIPNNVKTAVCDIPPRGLKMAATFIGNSTAIQELFRRISEHFTAMFRRKAFLHWYTGEGMDEMEFTEAESNMNDLVSEYQQYQVTTIDTTSHSIS
;
A
#
# COMPACT_ATOMS: atom_id res chain seq x y z
N MET A 1 17.34 14.90 1.70
CA MET A 1 16.58 13.74 2.22
C MET A 1 17.13 13.15 3.51
N LEU A 2 18.46 13.02 3.69
CA LEU A 2 19.04 12.40 4.89
C LEU A 2 18.56 13.01 6.23
N ASN A 3 18.53 14.34 6.34
CA ASN A 3 18.01 15.01 7.54
C ASN A 3 16.53 14.74 7.83
N ILE A 4 15.73 14.46 6.79
CA ILE A 4 14.30 14.11 6.95
C ILE A 4 14.19 12.68 7.46
N GLN A 5 14.96 11.74 6.92
CA GLN A 5 15.03 10.38 7.43
C GLN A 5 15.46 10.36 8.90
N ASN A 6 16.54 11.08 9.26
CA ASN A 6 17.04 11.09 10.64
C ASN A 6 16.02 11.65 11.63
N LYS A 7 15.25 12.66 11.25
CA LYS A 7 14.19 13.24 12.11
C LYS A 7 12.96 12.35 12.23
N ASN A 8 12.74 11.43 11.30
CA ASN A 8 11.53 10.64 11.15
C ASN A 8 11.88 9.14 11.04
N SER A 9 12.96 8.71 11.69
CA SER A 9 13.58 7.41 11.46
C SER A 9 12.63 6.24 11.72
N SER A 10 11.73 6.39 12.69
CA SER A 10 10.70 5.39 13.02
C SER A 10 9.71 5.09 11.88
N TYR A 11 9.57 5.99 10.90
CA TYR A 11 8.69 5.77 9.75
C TYR A 11 9.38 5.07 8.57
N PHE A 12 10.69 4.84 8.66
CA PHE A 12 11.47 4.16 7.64
C PHE A 12 11.95 2.82 8.20
N VAL A 13 11.79 1.76 7.41
CA VAL A 13 12.29 0.43 7.78
C VAL A 13 13.82 0.45 7.92
N ASP A 14 14.33 -0.19 8.96
CA ASP A 14 15.76 -0.27 9.31
C ASP A 14 16.50 -1.36 8.53
N TRP A 15 15.82 -2.45 8.21
CA TRP A 15 16.37 -3.60 7.49
C TRP A 15 16.59 -3.35 5.99
N ILE A 16 16.08 -2.25 5.42
CA ILE A 16 16.45 -1.77 4.08
C ILE A 16 17.33 -0.51 4.19
N PRO A 17 18.66 -0.64 4.13
CA PRO A 17 19.54 0.51 4.23
C PRO A 17 19.42 1.43 3.01
N ASN A 18 19.50 2.75 3.24
CA ASN A 18 19.46 3.77 2.18
C ASN A 18 18.23 3.66 1.25
N ASN A 19 17.07 3.33 1.82
CA ASN A 19 15.79 3.11 1.13
C ASN A 19 15.13 4.35 0.48
N VAL A 20 15.71 5.55 0.67
CA VAL A 20 15.28 6.77 -0.03
C VAL A 20 16.34 7.17 -1.05
N LYS A 21 15.91 7.26 -2.31
CA LYS A 21 16.71 7.78 -3.43
C LYS A 21 16.10 9.08 -3.94
N THR A 22 16.95 9.95 -4.47
CA THR A 22 16.52 11.24 -5.02
C THR A 22 17.19 11.42 -6.38
N ALA A 23 16.39 11.80 -7.38
CA ALA A 23 16.86 12.21 -8.69
C ALA A 23 16.45 13.67 -8.91
N VAL A 24 17.30 14.42 -9.61
CA VAL A 24 17.05 15.81 -9.99
C VAL A 24 17.02 15.87 -11.51
N CYS A 25 16.01 16.54 -12.05
CA CYS A 25 15.84 16.75 -13.48
C CYS A 25 15.96 18.25 -13.78
N ASP A 26 16.78 18.61 -14.76
CA ASP A 26 17.01 20.00 -15.15
C ASP A 26 15.82 20.61 -15.93
N ILE A 27 14.94 19.77 -16.46
CA ILE A 27 13.77 20.20 -17.24
C ILE A 27 12.54 20.19 -16.33
N PRO A 28 12.01 21.37 -15.93
CA PRO A 28 10.81 21.45 -15.11
C PRO A 28 9.54 21.21 -15.94
N PRO A 29 8.42 20.86 -15.29
CA PRO A 29 7.13 20.75 -15.97
C PRO A 29 6.63 22.12 -16.47
N ARG A 30 5.79 22.11 -17.50
CA ARG A 30 5.26 23.34 -18.13
C ARG A 30 4.53 24.21 -17.10
N GLY A 31 4.88 25.50 -17.06
CA GLY A 31 4.20 26.49 -16.22
C GLY A 31 4.71 26.56 -14.77
N LEU A 32 5.68 25.73 -14.38
CA LEU A 32 6.28 25.75 -13.05
C LEU A 32 7.81 25.95 -13.15
N LYS A 33 8.37 26.67 -12.18
CA LYS A 33 9.84 26.85 -12.06
C LYS A 33 10.51 25.67 -11.36
N MET A 34 9.79 24.98 -10.47
CA MET A 34 10.24 23.83 -9.72
C MET A 34 9.04 22.93 -9.41
N ALA A 35 9.28 21.62 -9.36
CA ALA A 35 8.32 20.63 -8.91
C ALA A 35 9.05 19.47 -8.23
N ALA A 36 8.37 18.73 -7.38
CA ALA A 36 8.84 17.49 -6.79
C ALA A 36 7.75 16.43 -6.94
N THR A 37 8.16 15.19 -7.24
CA THR A 37 7.27 14.02 -7.26
C THR A 37 7.81 13.00 -6.28
N PHE A 38 6.93 12.47 -5.43
CA PHE A 38 7.29 11.44 -4.46
C PHE A 38 6.65 10.11 -4.85
N ILE A 39 7.47 9.07 -4.91
CA ILE A 39 7.01 7.70 -5.11
C ILE A 39 7.41 6.94 -3.85
N GLY A 40 6.40 6.60 -3.04
CA GLY A 40 6.58 5.86 -1.80
C GLY A 40 5.96 4.49 -1.89
N ASN A 41 6.75 3.45 -1.59
CA ASN A 41 6.21 2.13 -1.24
C ASN A 41 6.03 2.10 0.28
N SER A 42 4.79 2.27 0.75
CA SER A 42 4.46 2.39 2.17
C SER A 42 3.41 1.36 2.54
N THR A 43 3.55 0.74 3.72
CA THR A 43 2.55 -0.19 4.28
C THR A 43 1.20 0.47 4.48
N ALA A 44 1.13 1.81 4.57
CA ALA A 44 -0.12 2.56 4.66
C ALA A 44 -1.06 2.35 3.45
N ILE A 45 -0.54 1.86 2.31
CA ILE A 45 -1.38 1.51 1.16
C ILE A 45 -2.44 0.44 1.49
N GLN A 46 -2.21 -0.36 2.53
CA GLN A 46 -3.18 -1.34 3.03
C GLN A 46 -4.55 -0.70 3.38
N GLU A 47 -4.58 0.56 3.80
CA GLU A 47 -5.83 1.27 4.12
C GLU A 47 -6.71 1.47 2.88
N LEU A 48 -6.08 1.71 1.72
CA LEU A 48 -6.79 1.83 0.45
C LEU A 48 -7.39 0.49 0.04
N PHE A 49 -6.63 -0.59 0.15
CA PHE A 49 -7.13 -1.94 -0.15
C PHE A 49 -8.22 -2.37 0.81
N ARG A 50 -8.09 -2.11 2.11
CA ARG A 50 -9.13 -2.37 3.10
C ARG A 50 -10.44 -1.66 2.76
N ARG A 51 -10.38 -0.38 2.36
CA ARG A 51 -11.58 0.37 1.96
C ARG A 51 -12.25 -0.23 0.72
N ILE A 52 -11.47 -0.68 -0.26
CA ILE A 52 -12.02 -1.34 -1.45
C ILE A 52 -12.64 -2.68 -1.07
N SER A 53 -11.96 -3.48 -0.25
CA SER A 53 -12.44 -4.76 0.28
C SER A 53 -13.77 -4.59 1.02
N GLU A 54 -13.88 -3.61 1.93
CA GLU A 54 -15.14 -3.33 2.65
C GLU A 54 -16.33 -3.04 1.72
N HIS A 55 -16.12 -2.21 0.69
CA HIS A 55 -17.15 -1.92 -0.31
C HIS A 55 -17.50 -3.16 -1.14
N PHE A 56 -16.48 -3.90 -1.57
CA PHE A 56 -16.65 -5.14 -2.33
C PHE A 56 -17.46 -6.15 -1.53
N THR A 57 -17.05 -6.47 -0.29
CA THR A 57 -17.75 -7.39 0.61
C THR A 57 -19.20 -6.98 0.82
N ALA A 58 -19.49 -5.68 1.00
CA ALA A 58 -20.85 -5.19 1.18
C ALA A 58 -21.75 -5.44 -0.04
N MET A 59 -21.22 -5.29 -1.25
CA MET A 59 -21.93 -5.53 -2.50
C MET A 59 -22.06 -7.03 -2.80
N PHE A 60 -20.96 -7.77 -2.66
CA PHE A 60 -20.86 -9.20 -2.96
C PHE A 60 -21.75 -10.04 -2.04
N ARG A 61 -21.82 -9.72 -0.73
CA ARG A 61 -22.75 -10.37 0.21
C ARG A 61 -24.22 -10.23 -0.19
N ARG A 62 -24.58 -9.17 -0.92
CA ARG A 62 -25.94 -8.93 -1.43
C ARG A 62 -26.13 -9.47 -2.84
N LYS A 63 -25.09 -10.08 -3.43
CA LYS A 63 -25.02 -10.49 -4.85
C LYS A 63 -25.44 -9.35 -5.81
N ALA A 64 -25.18 -8.11 -5.43
CA ALA A 64 -25.59 -6.95 -6.20
C ALA A 64 -24.78 -6.88 -7.52
N PHE A 65 -25.47 -6.82 -8.65
CA PHE A 65 -24.89 -6.78 -10.00
C PHE A 65 -24.02 -8.00 -10.40
N LEU A 66 -24.00 -9.07 -9.59
CA LEU A 66 -23.15 -10.24 -9.85
C LEU A 66 -23.46 -10.92 -11.19
N HIS A 67 -24.73 -10.95 -11.58
CA HIS A 67 -25.19 -11.55 -12.84
C HIS A 67 -24.58 -10.92 -14.11
N TRP A 68 -24.09 -9.68 -14.06
CA TRP A 68 -23.39 -9.06 -15.19
C TRP A 68 -22.04 -9.70 -15.47
N TYR A 69 -21.42 -10.29 -14.45
CA TYR A 69 -20.12 -10.94 -14.58
C TYR A 69 -20.30 -12.42 -14.86
N THR A 70 -21.21 -13.09 -14.15
CA THR A 70 -21.47 -14.52 -14.40
C THR A 70 -22.16 -14.77 -15.74
N GLY A 71 -22.91 -13.79 -16.26
CA GLY A 71 -23.47 -13.83 -17.61
C GLY A 71 -22.42 -13.82 -18.73
N GLU A 72 -21.24 -13.27 -18.46
CA GLU A 72 -20.08 -13.26 -19.38
C GLU A 72 -19.16 -14.48 -19.19
N GLY A 73 -19.53 -15.42 -18.31
CA GLY A 73 -18.84 -16.70 -18.12
C GLY A 73 -17.91 -16.78 -16.91
N MET A 74 -17.90 -15.77 -16.03
CA MET A 74 -17.13 -15.78 -14.78
C MET A 74 -17.80 -16.63 -13.69
N ASP A 75 -17.02 -17.36 -12.88
CA ASP A 75 -17.57 -18.09 -11.72
C ASP A 75 -17.67 -17.17 -10.48
N GLU A 76 -18.70 -17.37 -9.64
CA GLU A 76 -18.81 -16.71 -8.33
C GLU A 76 -17.61 -17.06 -7.41
N MET A 77 -16.98 -18.22 -7.62
CA MET A 77 -15.77 -18.61 -6.91
C MET A 77 -14.59 -17.66 -7.19
N GLU A 78 -14.47 -17.12 -8.41
CA GLU A 78 -13.41 -16.17 -8.76
C GLU A 78 -13.49 -14.87 -7.96
N PHE A 79 -14.71 -14.43 -7.59
CA PHE A 79 -14.93 -13.28 -6.72
C PHE A 79 -14.42 -13.56 -5.30
N THR A 80 -14.67 -14.77 -4.80
CA THR A 80 -14.22 -15.20 -3.47
C THR A 80 -12.71 -15.32 -3.41
N GLU A 81 -12.08 -15.84 -4.47
CA GLU A 81 -10.62 -15.89 -4.60
C GLU A 81 -10.01 -14.49 -4.65
N ALA A 82 -10.60 -13.56 -5.41
CA ALA A 82 -10.14 -12.19 -5.47
C ALA A 82 -10.26 -11.46 -4.11
N GLU A 83 -11.35 -11.69 -3.37
CA GLU A 83 -11.52 -11.17 -2.00
C GLU A 83 -10.46 -11.73 -1.05
N SER A 84 -10.20 -13.04 -1.10
CA SER A 84 -9.16 -13.69 -0.29
C SER A 84 -7.78 -13.10 -0.59
N ASN A 85 -7.40 -13.03 -1.86
CA ASN A 85 -6.09 -12.51 -2.28
C ASN A 85 -5.88 -11.05 -1.83
N MET A 86 -6.95 -10.24 -1.84
CA MET A 86 -6.87 -8.86 -1.35
C MET A 86 -6.67 -8.79 0.17
N ASN A 87 -7.34 -9.68 0.92
CA ASN A 87 -7.17 -9.75 2.38
C ASN A 87 -5.78 -10.29 2.76
N ASP A 88 -5.24 -11.22 2.00
CA ASP A 88 -3.87 -11.73 2.18
C ASP A 88 -2.86 -10.61 1.95
N LEU A 89 -2.99 -9.82 0.88
CA LEU A 89 -2.13 -8.67 0.62
C LEU A 89 -2.16 -7.63 1.74
N VAL A 90 -3.35 -7.32 2.28
CA VAL A 90 -3.50 -6.43 3.44
C VAL A 90 -2.77 -7.01 4.66
N SER A 91 -2.90 -8.32 4.89
CA SER A 91 -2.25 -9.01 6.00
C SER A 91 -0.73 -8.99 5.89
N GLU A 92 -0.18 -9.17 4.69
CA GLU A 92 1.26 -9.06 4.42
C GLU A 92 1.78 -7.65 4.76
N TYR A 93 1.11 -6.59 4.32
CA TYR A 93 1.51 -5.21 4.67
C TYR A 93 1.45 -4.95 6.17
N GLN A 94 0.43 -5.47 6.86
CA GLN A 94 0.32 -5.36 8.31
C GLN A 94 1.46 -6.09 9.02
N GLN A 95 1.86 -7.27 8.54
CA GLN A 95 2.98 -8.02 9.10
C GLN A 95 4.28 -7.22 9.03
N TYR A 96 4.63 -6.67 7.87
CA TYR A 96 5.84 -5.85 7.72
C TYR A 96 5.82 -4.58 8.57
N GLN A 97 4.65 -3.97 8.73
CA GLN A 97 4.50 -2.79 9.60
C GLN A 97 4.78 -3.14 11.06
N VAL A 98 4.26 -4.26 11.56
CA VAL A 98 4.48 -4.71 12.95
C VAL A 98 5.93 -5.13 13.18
N THR A 99 6.52 -5.89 12.25
CA THR A 99 7.95 -6.27 12.34
C THR A 99 8.86 -5.05 12.46
N THR A 100 8.53 -3.96 11.76
CA THR A 100 9.28 -2.70 11.83
C THR A 100 9.17 -2.02 13.20
N ILE A 101 8.02 -2.13 13.87
CA ILE A 101 7.81 -1.59 15.23
C ILE A 101 8.57 -2.43 16.26
N ASP A 102 8.59 -3.75 16.09
CA ASP A 102 9.26 -4.66 17.02
C ASP A 102 10.79 -4.50 16.98
N THR A 103 11.39 -4.33 15.80
CA THR A 103 12.85 -4.11 15.68
C THR A 103 13.31 -2.77 16.25
N THR A 104 12.49 -1.72 16.14
CA THR A 104 12.79 -0.41 16.74
C THR A 104 12.66 -0.41 18.27
N SER A 105 11.82 -1.28 18.85
CA SER A 105 11.70 -1.39 20.31
C SER A 105 12.91 -2.06 20.99
N HIS A 106 13.55 -3.02 20.31
CA HIS A 106 14.69 -3.79 20.84
C HIS A 106 16.05 -3.08 20.67
N SER A 107 16.12 -2.03 19.86
CA SER A 107 17.34 -1.24 19.64
C SER A 107 17.46 -0.04 20.59
N ILE A 108 16.45 0.22 21.42
CA ILE A 108 16.40 1.33 22.40
C ILE A 108 16.58 0.83 23.85
N SER A 109 16.61 -0.49 24.07
CA SER A 109 16.85 -1.14 25.38
C SER A 109 18.31 -1.54 25.59
#